data_AF-X1EC00-F1
#
_entry.id   AF-X1EC00-F1
#
_cell.length_a   1.000
_cell.length_b   1.000
_cell.length_c   1.000
_cell.angle_alpha   90.00
_cell.angle_beta   90.00
_cell.angle_gamma   90.00
#
_symmetry.space_group_name_H-M   'P 1'
#
loop_
_entity.id
_entity.type
_entity.pdbx_description
1 polymer ?
#
loop_
_entity_poly.entity_id
_entity_poly.type
_entity_poly.pdbx_seq_one_letter_code
_entity_poly.pdbx_strand_id
1 'polypeptide(L)'
;MGTRRQPLLIIITTSGFDRHSILYEQYDYAKKILSGVIKDKTFLPVIYEADKKDDWQDEKVWYKANPALGTFRRLDDMRSLAKKAKEIIALQNTFKRFYLDQWTQQETRWLAIEKWDACPDKFDIKKLKGKI
;
A
#
# COMPACT_ATOMS: atom_id res chain seq x y z
N MET A 1 10.18 22.73 -16.73
CA MET A 1 9.12 23.62 -17.26
C MET A 1 9.67 24.33 -18.48
N GLY A 2 8.97 24.26 -19.62
CA GLY A 2 9.51 24.50 -20.96
C GLY A 2 8.65 25.40 -21.85
N THR A 3 8.96 25.41 -23.15
CA THR A 3 8.52 26.34 -24.22
C THR A 3 7.01 26.56 -24.43
N ARG A 4 6.11 25.87 -23.72
CA ARG A 4 4.66 26.03 -23.87
C ARG A 4 4.10 27.02 -22.86
N ARG A 5 3.21 27.91 -23.32
CA ARG A 5 2.58 28.96 -22.50
C ARG A 5 1.70 28.42 -21.35
N GLN A 6 1.11 27.24 -21.52
CA GLN A 6 0.28 26.55 -20.52
C GLN A 6 0.57 25.05 -20.57
N PRO A 7 1.68 24.57 -19.96
CA PRO A 7 1.99 23.16 -19.94
C PRO A 7 1.08 22.42 -18.93
N LEU A 8 0.53 21.29 -19.35
CA LEU A 8 -0.17 20.36 -18.47
C LEU A 8 0.66 19.08 -18.33
N LEU A 9 0.91 18.66 -17.09
CA LEU A 9 1.55 17.40 -16.76
C LEU A 9 0.52 16.51 -16.06
N ILE A 10 0.36 15.28 -16.55
CA ILE A 10 -0.51 14.27 -15.93
C ILE A 10 0.39 13.13 -15.46
N ILE A 11 0.30 12.80 -14.18
CA ILE A 11 1.04 11.70 -13.56
C ILE A 11 0.02 10.66 -13.10
N ILE A 12 0.12 9.45 -13.63
CA ILE A 12 -0.66 8.29 -13.18
C ILE A 12 0.35 7.28 -12.66
N THR A 13 0.13 6.79 -11.46
CA THR A 13 1.11 5.99 -10.76
C THR A 13 0.45 5.08 -9.73
N THR A 14 1.25 4.21 -9.13
CA THR A 14 0.84 3.32 -8.05
C THR A 14 1.95 3.32 -7.00
N SER A 15 1.55 3.28 -5.74
CA SER A 15 2.41 3.20 -4.57
C SER A 15 3.56 2.20 -4.77
N GLY A 16 4.72 2.58 -4.25
CA GLY A 16 5.93 1.77 -4.31
C GLY A 16 6.32 1.21 -2.95
N PHE A 17 7.57 0.78 -2.85
CA PHE A 17 8.23 0.46 -1.58
C PHE A 17 9.40 1.41 -1.28
N ASP A 18 10.02 1.99 -2.30
CA ASP A 18 11.14 2.91 -2.16
C ASP A 18 10.68 4.35 -1.91
N ARG A 19 11.02 4.86 -0.72
CA ARG A 19 10.71 6.22 -0.29
C ARG A 19 11.72 7.27 -0.76
N HIS A 20 12.81 6.85 -1.38
CA HIS A 20 13.79 7.73 -2.03
C HIS A 20 13.49 7.92 -3.52
N SER A 21 12.43 7.29 -4.02
CA SER A 21 12.01 7.43 -5.41
C SER A 21 11.43 8.82 -5.69
N ILE A 22 11.59 9.29 -6.94
CA ILE A 22 10.97 10.52 -7.44
C ILE A 22 9.45 10.49 -7.24
N LEU A 23 8.85 9.30 -7.39
CA LEU A 23 7.44 9.10 -7.14
C LEU A 23 7.06 9.43 -5.69
N TYR A 24 7.84 8.96 -4.72
CA TYR A 24 7.54 9.22 -3.32
C TYR A 24 7.64 10.72 -2.99
N GLU A 25 8.59 11.44 -3.61
CA GLU A 25 8.69 12.90 -3.48
C GLU A 25 7.41 13.60 -3.95
N GLN A 26 6.90 13.23 -5.15
CA GLN A 26 5.65 13.79 -5.68
C GLN A 26 4.44 13.41 -4.81
N TYR A 27 4.40 12.18 -4.30
CA TYR A 27 3.36 11.70 -3.39
C TYR A 27 3.35 12.47 -2.06
N ASP A 28 4.50 12.67 -1.43
CA ASP A 28 4.62 13.43 -0.18
C ASP A 28 4.20 14.89 -0.38
N TYR A 29 4.59 15.51 -1.49
CA TYR A 29 4.13 16.84 -1.88
C TYR A 29 2.60 16.89 -2.03
N ALA A 30 2.01 15.91 -2.73
CA ALA A 30 0.56 15.79 -2.89
C ALA A 30 -0.18 15.64 -1.55
N LYS A 31 0.33 14.82 -0.62
CA LYS A 31 -0.25 14.64 0.72
C LYS A 31 -0.18 15.92 1.55
N LYS A 32 0.90 16.70 1.45
CA LYS A 32 1.05 18.00 2.13
C LYS A 32 0.10 19.06 1.58
N ILE A 33 -0.21 19.03 0.29
CA ILE A 33 -1.24 19.89 -0.30
C ILE A 33 -2.63 19.49 0.21
N LEU A 34 -2.96 18.20 0.19
CA LEU A 34 -4.25 17.70 0.69
C LEU A 34 -4.48 18.01 2.17
N SER A 35 -3.43 17.97 3.00
CA SER A 35 -3.51 18.33 4.42
C SER A 35 -3.52 19.85 4.68
N GLY A 36 -3.31 20.66 3.64
CA GLY A 36 -3.25 22.12 3.75
C GLY A 36 -1.93 22.67 4.32
N VAL A 37 -0.94 21.82 4.56
CA VAL A 37 0.42 22.23 4.96
C VAL A 37 1.09 23.06 3.86
N ILE A 38 0.88 22.66 2.60
CA ILE A 38 1.32 23.40 1.42
C ILE A 38 0.09 23.93 0.69
N LYS A 39 0.18 25.17 0.20
CA LYS A 39 -0.86 25.77 -0.64
C LYS A 39 -0.31 26.01 -2.05
N ASP A 40 -0.64 25.10 -2.96
CA ASP A 40 -0.30 25.20 -4.38
C ASP A 40 -1.56 24.94 -5.21
N LYS A 41 -2.00 25.93 -5.98
CA LYS A 41 -3.18 25.83 -6.83
C LYS A 41 -2.89 25.22 -8.21
N THR A 42 -1.62 25.04 -8.54
CA THR A 42 -1.18 24.51 -9.85
C THR A 42 -1.06 23.00 -9.83
N PHE A 43 -1.08 22.37 -8.65
CA PHE A 43 -1.01 20.95 -8.45
C PHE A 43 -2.34 20.42 -7.91
N LEU A 44 -2.98 19.52 -8.63
CA LEU A 44 -4.24 18.89 -8.23
C LEU A 44 -3.97 17.44 -7.80
N PRO A 45 -3.88 17.16 -6.49
CA PRO A 45 -3.71 15.80 -6.00
C PRO A 45 -5.06 15.08 -5.95
N VAL A 46 -5.12 13.88 -6.55
CA VAL A 46 -6.23 12.94 -6.41
C VAL A 46 -5.63 11.60 -6.01
N ILE A 47 -5.89 11.16 -4.77
CA ILE A 47 -5.29 9.96 -4.20
C ILE A 47 -6.40 9.07 -3.65
N TYR A 48 -6.40 7.81 -4.06
CA TYR A 48 -7.29 6.77 -3.54
C TYR A 48 -6.42 5.65 -2.95
N GLU A 49 -6.30 5.65 -1.63
CA GLU A 49 -5.40 4.73 -0.92
C GLU A 49 -6.00 4.28 0.42
N ALA A 50 -5.54 3.14 0.90
CA ALA A 50 -5.71 2.71 2.27
C ALA A 50 -4.67 3.37 3.19
N ASP A 51 -5.08 3.71 4.41
CA ASP A 51 -4.15 4.22 5.40
C ASP A 51 -3.21 3.12 5.91
N LYS A 52 -2.05 3.51 6.43
CA LYS A 52 -1.03 2.58 6.93
C LYS A 52 -1.58 1.57 7.96
N LYS A 53 -2.56 2.00 8.77
CA LYS A 53 -3.15 1.23 9.87
C LYS A 53 -4.48 0.56 9.50
N ASP A 54 -4.99 0.78 8.29
CA ASP A 54 -6.24 0.16 7.86
C ASP A 54 -6.08 -1.36 7.77
N ASP A 55 -7.13 -2.10 8.12
CA ASP A 55 -7.16 -3.54 7.88
C ASP A 55 -7.35 -3.78 6.38
N TRP A 56 -6.30 -4.29 5.75
CA TRP A 56 -6.29 -4.59 4.32
C TRP A 56 -7.31 -5.67 3.93
N GLN A 57 -7.88 -6.42 4.87
CA GLN A 57 -8.94 -7.41 4.61
C GLN A 57 -10.36 -6.80 4.67
N ASP A 58 -10.53 -5.58 5.18
CA ASP A 58 -11.85 -4.95 5.29
C ASP A 58 -12.30 -4.39 3.94
N GLU A 59 -13.48 -4.84 3.46
CA GLU A 59 -14.07 -4.36 2.22
C GLU A 59 -14.32 -2.85 2.22
N LYS A 60 -14.56 -2.23 3.38
CA LYS A 60 -14.71 -0.76 3.47
C LYS A 60 -13.43 -0.04 3.04
N VAL A 61 -12.28 -0.57 3.42
CA VAL A 61 -10.96 -0.07 3.01
C VAL A 61 -10.77 -0.26 1.51
N TRP A 62 -11.33 -1.33 0.94
CA TRP A 62 -11.27 -1.57 -0.50
C TRP A 62 -12.03 -0.52 -1.29
N TYR A 63 -13.25 -0.17 -0.86
CA TYR A 63 -14.04 0.90 -1.49
C TYR A 63 -13.38 2.26 -1.36
N LYS A 64 -12.70 2.54 -0.23
CA LYS A 64 -11.92 3.77 -0.04
C LYS A 64 -10.79 3.92 -1.07
N ALA A 65 -10.04 2.84 -1.31
CA ALA A 65 -8.96 2.83 -2.29
C ALA A 65 -9.42 2.63 -3.74
N ASN A 66 -10.66 2.15 -3.97
CA ASN A 66 -11.19 1.83 -5.29
C ASN A 66 -12.61 2.39 -5.45
N PRO A 67 -12.77 3.67 -5.87
CA PRO A 67 -14.08 4.29 -6.06
C PRO A 67 -14.98 3.57 -7.07
N ALA A 68 -14.41 2.81 -8.00
CA ALA A 68 -15.12 2.05 -9.03
C ALA A 68 -15.32 0.55 -8.65
N LEU A 69 -15.07 0.17 -7.39
CA LEU A 69 -15.35 -1.17 -6.91
C LEU A 69 -16.86 -1.43 -6.87
N GLY A 70 -17.27 -2.62 -7.29
CA GLY A 70 -18.68 -2.99 -7.42
C GLY A 70 -19.35 -2.50 -8.70
N THR A 71 -18.70 -1.63 -9.49
CA THR A 71 -19.21 -1.16 -10.79
C THR A 71 -18.35 -1.70 -11.93
N PHE A 72 -17.23 -1.03 -12.22
CA PHE A 72 -16.28 -1.49 -13.24
C PHE A 72 -15.43 -2.65 -12.73
N ARG A 73 -14.97 -2.57 -11.47
CA ARG A 73 -14.18 -3.62 -10.84
C ARG A 73 -15.08 -4.53 -10.01
N ARG A 74 -15.03 -5.84 -10.26
CA ARG A 74 -15.86 -6.81 -9.56
C ARG A 74 -15.35 -7.04 -8.13
N LEU A 75 -16.27 -6.97 -7.18
CA LEU A 75 -15.98 -7.22 -5.76
C LEU A 75 -15.51 -8.66 -5.51
N ASP A 76 -16.11 -9.64 -6.21
CA ASP A 76 -15.78 -11.06 -6.01
C ASP A 76 -14.35 -11.42 -6.43
N ASP A 77 -13.82 -10.75 -7.46
CA ASP A 77 -12.42 -10.89 -7.86
C ASP A 77 -11.49 -10.34 -6.77
N MET A 78 -11.87 -9.20 -6.18
CA MET A 78 -11.11 -8.59 -5.09
C MET A 78 -11.12 -9.46 -3.82
N ARG A 79 -12.27 -10.06 -3.48
CA ARG A 79 -12.38 -11.07 -2.41
C ARG A 79 -11.48 -12.27 -2.64
N SER A 80 -11.46 -12.77 -3.88
CA SER A 80 -10.63 -13.92 -4.26
C SER A 80 -9.14 -13.62 -4.15
N LEU A 81 -8.72 -12.43 -4.56
CA LEU A 81 -7.34 -11.95 -4.42
C LEU A 81 -6.95 -11.76 -2.95
N ALA A 82 -7.82 -11.15 -2.15
CA ALA A 82 -7.59 -10.95 -0.72
C ALA A 82 -7.45 -12.29 0.01
N LYS A 83 -8.30 -13.27 -0.31
CA LYS A 83 -8.21 -14.64 0.23
C LYS A 83 -6.88 -15.30 -0.11
N LYS A 84 -6.42 -15.20 -1.37
CA LYS A 84 -5.10 -15.72 -1.77
C LYS A 84 -3.96 -15.02 -1.04
N ALA A 85 -4.02 -13.71 -0.90
CA ALA A 85 -3.02 -12.93 -0.17
C ALA A 85 -2.99 -13.23 1.33
N LYS A 86 -4.11 -13.67 1.91
CA LYS A 86 -4.18 -14.09 3.31
C LYS A 86 -3.35 -15.35 3.56
N GLU A 87 -3.46 -16.32 2.66
CA GLU A 87 -2.74 -17.59 2.76
C GLU A 87 -1.27 -17.48 2.34
N ILE A 88 -0.96 -16.61 1.37
CA ILE A 88 0.39 -16.48 0.79
C ILE A 88 0.99 -15.13 1.19
N ILE A 89 1.92 -15.16 2.17
CA ILE A 89 2.57 -13.96 2.74
C ILE A 89 3.22 -13.09 1.65
N ALA A 90 3.85 -13.70 0.65
CA ALA A 90 4.48 -12.99 -0.46
C ALA A 90 3.49 -12.12 -1.26
N LEU A 91 2.22 -12.54 -1.35
CA LEU A 91 1.17 -11.81 -2.07
C LEU A 91 0.53 -10.70 -1.22
N GLN A 92 0.81 -10.61 0.08
CA GLN A 92 0.25 -9.55 0.92
C GLN A 92 0.69 -8.17 0.47
N ASN A 93 2.00 -7.99 0.22
CA ASN A 93 2.51 -6.70 -0.25
C ASN A 93 1.99 -6.39 -1.67
N THR A 94 1.87 -7.42 -2.52
CA THR A 94 1.23 -7.30 -3.84
C THR A 94 -0.21 -6.80 -3.70
N PHE A 95 -0.99 -7.38 -2.77
CA PHE A 95 -2.37 -6.96 -2.55
C PHE A 95 -2.46 -5.51 -2.07
N LYS A 96 -1.72 -5.20 -0.99
CA LYS A 96 -1.68 -3.87 -0.38
C LYS A 96 -1.24 -2.78 -1.37
N ARG A 97 -0.20 -3.05 -2.15
CA ARG A 97 0.35 -2.06 -3.10
C ARG A 97 -0.55 -1.88 -4.32
N PHE A 98 -0.91 -2.96 -5.01
CA PHE A 98 -1.56 -2.85 -6.31
C PHE A 98 -3.08 -2.76 -6.25
N TYR A 99 -3.70 -3.09 -5.11
CA TYR A 99 -5.15 -3.04 -4.97
C TYR A 99 -5.64 -2.09 -3.89
N LEU A 100 -4.78 -1.66 -2.95
CA LEU A 100 -5.12 -0.69 -1.92
C LEU A 100 -4.27 0.58 -1.97
N ASP A 101 -3.37 0.68 -2.94
CA ASP A 101 -2.42 1.78 -3.11
C ASP A 101 -1.61 2.12 -1.85
N GLN A 102 -1.30 1.11 -1.04
CA GLN A 102 -0.62 1.30 0.23
C GLN A 102 0.89 1.20 0.09
N TRP A 103 1.60 2.24 0.51
CA TRP A 103 3.07 2.24 0.59
C TRP A 103 3.60 1.20 1.59
N THR A 104 4.31 0.19 1.08
CA THR A 104 4.95 -0.87 1.87
C THR A 104 6.43 -0.58 2.15
N GLN A 105 7.04 -1.23 3.14
CA GLN A 105 8.48 -1.04 3.46
C GLN A 105 9.41 -2.01 2.73
N GLN A 106 8.87 -3.09 2.16
CA GLN A 106 9.65 -4.15 1.51
C GLN A 106 8.97 -4.55 0.22
N GLU A 107 9.76 -4.93 -0.79
CA GLU A 107 9.22 -5.42 -2.06
C GLU A 107 8.47 -6.74 -1.88
N THR A 108 9.11 -7.72 -1.23
CA THR A 108 8.53 -9.02 -0.90
C THR A 108 8.59 -9.24 0.61
N ARG A 109 7.47 -9.61 1.21
CA ARG A 109 7.41 -10.02 2.61
C ARG A 109 7.67 -11.52 2.71
N TRP A 110 8.74 -11.91 3.41
CA TRP A 110 9.04 -13.32 3.66
C TRP A 110 8.62 -13.78 5.06
N LEU A 111 8.58 -12.87 6.03
CA LEU A 111 8.16 -13.14 7.41
C LEU A 111 7.11 -12.12 7.86
N ALA A 112 6.10 -12.60 8.61
CA ALA A 112 5.15 -11.72 9.28
C ALA A 112 5.80 -11.10 10.52
N ILE A 113 5.99 -9.77 10.53
CA ILE A 113 6.62 -9.08 11.66
C ILE A 113 5.82 -9.26 12.95
N GLU A 114 4.49 -9.35 12.85
CA GLU A 114 3.63 -9.57 14.01
C GLU A 114 3.86 -10.95 14.63
N LYS A 115 4.28 -11.95 13.83
CA LYS A 115 4.70 -13.26 14.33
C LYS A 115 6.11 -13.24 14.91
N TRP A 116 6.99 -12.42 14.35
CA TRP A 116 8.33 -12.22 14.90
C TRP A 116 8.26 -11.54 16.27
N ASP A 117 7.49 -10.46 16.39
CA ASP A 117 7.28 -9.73 17.63
C ASP A 117 6.55 -10.56 18.70
N ALA A 118 5.76 -11.55 18.28
CA ALA A 118 5.12 -12.51 19.19
C ALA A 118 6.05 -13.63 19.67
N CYS A 119 7.27 -13.76 19.13
CA CYS A 119 8.23 -14.76 19.60
C CYS A 119 8.76 -14.36 20.99
N PRO A 120 8.83 -15.30 21.94
CA PRO A 120 9.36 -15.01 23.27
C PRO A 120 10.88 -14.80 23.24
N ASP A 121 11.38 -13.82 24.00
CA ASP A 121 12.81 -13.51 24.15
C ASP A 121 13.63 -14.69 24.69
N LYS A 122 12.98 -15.61 25.42
CA LYS A 122 13.58 -16.82 25.97
C LYS A 122 12.79 -18.03 25.50
N PHE A 123 13.47 -18.95 24.83
CA PHE A 123 12.93 -20.25 24.46
C PHE A 123 13.79 -21.37 25.04
N ASP A 124 13.16 -22.51 25.34
CA ASP A 124 13.84 -23.68 25.89
C ASP A 124 14.51 -24.48 24.77
N ILE A 125 15.84 -24.46 24.74
CA ILE A 125 16.67 -25.19 23.77
C ILE A 125 16.36 -26.68 23.77
N LYS A 126 15.96 -27.27 24.92
CA LYS A 126 15.63 -28.70 25.00
C LYS A 126 14.39 -29.05 24.20
N LYS A 127 13.46 -28.10 23.98
CA LYS A 127 12.25 -28.31 23.17
C LYS A 127 12.52 -28.38 21.66
N LEU A 128 13.72 -27.97 21.22
CA LEU A 128 14.15 -28.01 19.82
C LEU A 128 14.91 -29.29 19.46
N LYS A 129 15.28 -30.12 20.45
CA LYS A 129 16.06 -31.33 20.20
C LYS A 129 15.16 -32.42 19.61
N GLY A 130 15.46 -32.83 18.37
CA GLY A 130 14.85 -34.01 17.72
C GLY A 130 13.52 -33.76 17.00
N LYS A 131 13.12 -32.50 16.77
CA LYS A 131 12.01 -32.19 15.85
C LYS A 131 12.59 -31.96 14.45
N ILE A 132 12.40 -32.94 13.58
CA ILE A 132 12.54 -32.82 12.12
C ILE A 132 11.26 -32.18 11.58
#